data_AF-A0A529PBX3-F1
#
_entry.id   AF-A0A529PBX3-F1
#
_cell.length_a   1.000
_cell.length_b   1.000
_cell.length_c   1.000
_cell.angle_alpha   90.00
_cell.angle_beta   90.00
_cell.angle_gamma   90.00
#
_symmetry.space_group_name_H-M   'P 1'
#
loop_
_entity.id
_entity.type
_entity.pdbx_description
1 polymer ?
#
loop_
_entity_poly.entity_id
_entity_poly.type
_entity_poly.pdbx_seq_one_letter_code
_entity_poly.pdbx_strand_id
1 'polypeptide(L)'
;IWGGGTYKFNEKTSFNTQISYDDWENLGIAANIAYDIVPGFTVTAEVDYLHAGQFDDAGFSNWTNADSKNSVGGLLRFQRSF
;
A
#
# COMPACT_ATOMS: atom_id res chain seq x y z
N ILE A 1 3.27 -4.04 15.20
CA ILE A 1 2.07 -3.18 15.35
C ILE A 1 1.61 -2.65 14.01
N TRP A 2 0.33 -2.31 13.86
CA TRP A 2 -0.19 -1.70 12.63
C TRP A 2 -1.37 -0.77 12.94
N GLY A 3 -1.65 0.16 12.03
CA GLY A 3 -2.78 1.07 12.11
C GLY A 3 -3.08 1.67 10.75
N GLY A 4 -4.29 2.17 10.58
CA GLY A 4 -4.71 2.78 9.32
C GLY A 4 -6.04 3.48 9.46
N GLY A 5 -6.38 4.24 8.44
CA GLY A 5 -7.61 5.01 8.39
C GLY A 5 -8.07 5.25 6.96
N THR A 6 -9.38 5.45 6.85
CA THR A 6 -10.04 5.84 5.61
C THR A 6 -10.65 7.21 5.80
N TYR A 7 -10.43 8.09 4.84
CA TYR A 7 -11.09 9.38 4.74
C TYR A 7 -11.93 9.44 3.48
N LYS A 8 -13.24 9.65 3.62
CA LYS A 8 -14.15 9.82 2.50
C LYS A 8 -14.27 11.31 2.18
N PHE A 9 -13.67 11.74 1.07
CA PHE A 9 -13.76 13.15 0.63
C PHE A 9 -15.18 13.50 0.18
N ASN A 10 -15.81 12.60 -0.57
CA ASN A 10 -17.16 12.76 -1.08
C ASN A 10 -17.75 11.38 -1.45
N GLU A 11 -18.95 11.36 -2.05
CA GLU A 11 -19.64 10.12 -2.42
C GLU A 11 -18.85 9.22 -3.39
N LYS A 12 -17.96 9.79 -4.22
CA LYS A 12 -17.20 9.11 -5.25
C LYS A 12 -15.73 8.90 -4.92
N THR A 13 -15.19 9.57 -3.89
CA THR A 13 -13.74 9.60 -3.63
C THR A 13 -13.45 9.28 -2.18
N SER A 14 -12.62 8.25 -1.97
CA SER A 14 -12.04 7.93 -0.67
C SER A 14 -10.52 7.82 -0.75
N PHE A 15 -9.87 8.19 0.34
CA PHE A 15 -8.45 8.00 0.58
C PHE A 15 -8.29 6.97 1.69
N ASN A 16 -7.34 6.05 1.52
CA ASN A 16 -6.99 5.07 2.54
C ASN A 16 -5.48 5.17 2.79
N THR A 17 -5.08 5.01 4.05
CA THR A 17 -3.68 4.85 4.41
C THR A 17 -3.50 3.85 5.52
N GLN A 18 -2.39 3.13 5.48
CA GLN A 18 -2.00 2.15 6.47
C GLN A 18 -0.50 2.27 6.74
N ILE A 19 -0.11 2.01 7.97
CA ILE A 19 1.27 1.87 8.42
C ILE A 19 1.40 0.61 9.28
N SER A 20 2.49 -0.13 9.10
CA SER A 20 2.83 -1.30 9.90
C SER A 20 4.32 -1.31 10.23
N TYR A 21 4.64 -1.83 11.41
CA TYR A 21 5.99 -2.04 11.88
C TYR A 21 6.10 -3.35 12.65
N ASP A 22 7.17 -4.12 12.50
CA ASP A 22 7.35 -5.41 13.19
C ASP A 22 8.67 -5.51 13.96
N ASP A 23 8.88 -6.65 14.62
CA ASP A 23 10.06 -6.91 15.46
C ASP A 23 11.34 -7.09 14.64
N TRP A 24 11.24 -7.27 13.32
CA TRP A 24 12.38 -7.33 12.38
C TRP A 24 12.67 -5.97 11.76
N GLU A 25 12.13 -4.90 12.37
CA GLU A 25 12.27 -3.52 11.94
C GLU A 25 11.73 -3.25 10.53
N ASN A 26 10.84 -4.10 10.01
CA ASN A 26 10.22 -3.83 8.72
C ASN A 26 9.17 -2.72 8.88
N LEU A 27 9.25 -1.68 8.06
CA LEU A 27 8.26 -0.60 8.00
C LEU A 27 7.52 -0.68 6.67
N GLY A 28 6.20 -0.89 6.73
CA GLY A 28 5.31 -0.81 5.57
C GLY A 28 4.43 0.43 5.66
N ILE A 29 4.33 1.19 4.57
CA ILE A 29 3.37 2.31 4.43
C ILE A 29 2.65 2.11 3.11
N ALA A 30 1.32 2.16 3.15
CA ALA A 30 0.46 2.13 1.96
C ALA A 30 -0.46 3.35 1.97
N ALA A 31 -0.67 3.93 0.79
CA ALA A 31 -1.62 5.01 0.60
C ALA A 31 -2.31 4.88 -0.76
N ASN A 32 -3.64 4.96 -0.78
CA ASN A 32 -4.39 4.90 -2.03
C ASN A 32 -5.56 5.87 -2.07
N ILE A 33 -5.95 6.23 -3.30
CA ILE A 33 -7.20 6.93 -3.61
C ILE A 33 -8.06 5.99 -4.45
N ALA A 34 -9.29 5.74 -4.01
CA ALA A 34 -10.32 5.10 -4.80
C ALA A 34 -11.28 6.16 -5.34
N TYR A 35 -11.50 6.15 -6.66
CA TYR A 35 -12.39 7.08 -7.34
C TYR A 35 -13.40 6.35 -8.22
N ASP A 36 -14.68 6.55 -7.92
CA ASP A 36 -15.80 6.08 -8.74
C ASP A 36 -16.02 7.04 -9.91
N ILE A 37 -15.49 6.68 -11.07
CA ILE A 37 -15.63 7.44 -12.32
C ILE A 37 -17.12 7.49 -12.71
N VAL A 38 -17.77 6.33 -12.70
CA VAL A 38 -19.21 6.13 -12.92
C VAL A 38 -19.71 5.00 -12.00
N PRO A 39 -21.03 4.89 -11.73
CA PRO A 39 -21.55 3.79 -10.91
C PRO A 39 -21.08 2.43 -11.41
N GLY A 40 -20.49 1.64 -10.50
CA GLY A 40 -19.92 0.32 -10.79
C GLY A 40 -18.57 0.33 -11.50
N PHE A 41 -17.90 1.48 -11.69
CA PHE A 41 -16.53 1.55 -12.20
C PHE A 41 -15.64 2.41 -11.29
N THR A 42 -14.69 1.75 -10.63
CA THR A 42 -13.75 2.36 -9.69
C THR A 42 -12.33 2.26 -10.26
N VAL A 43 -11.61 3.37 -10.18
CA VAL A 43 -10.16 3.42 -10.42
C VAL A 43 -9.47 3.65 -9.09
N THR A 44 -8.50 2.82 -8.75
CA THR A 44 -7.69 2.96 -7.54
C THR A 44 -6.24 3.19 -7.90
N ALA A 45 -5.66 4.25 -7.38
CA ALA A 45 -4.22 4.50 -7.45
C ALA A 45 -3.62 4.30 -6.07
N GLU A 46 -2.57 3.48 -5.99
CA GLU A 46 -1.89 3.11 -4.74
C GLU A 46 -0.39 3.31 -4.88
N VAL A 47 0.22 3.78 -3.80
CA VAL A 47 1.67 3.85 -3.62
C VAL A 47 2.03 3.21 -2.29
N ASP A 48 3.11 2.44 -2.31
CA ASP A 48 3.62 1.71 -1.17
C ASP A 48 5.08 2.05 -0.94
N TYR A 49 5.46 2.11 0.32
CA TYR A 49 6.84 2.18 0.77
C TYR A 49 7.13 1.01 1.70
N LEU A 50 8.28 0.38 1.48
CA LEU A 50 8.80 -0.69 2.30
C LEU A 50 10.22 -0.36 2.76
N HIS A 51 10.45 -0.42 4.06
CA HIS A 51 11.77 -0.61 4.65
C HIS A 51 11.89 -2.07 5.10
N ALA A 52 12.93 -2.76 4.64
CA ALA A 52 13.27 -4.10 5.10
C ALA A 52 14.39 -3.99 6.15
N GLY A 53 14.06 -4.20 7.43
CA GLY A 53 15.01 -3.94 8.53
C GLY A 53 16.25 -4.83 8.47
N GLN A 54 16.05 -6.11 8.19
CA GLN A 54 17.09 -7.14 8.10
C GLN A 54 17.70 -7.33 6.71
N PHE A 55 17.57 -6.34 5.81
CA PHE A 55 17.98 -6.48 4.41
C PHE A 55 19.44 -6.95 4.23
N ASP A 56 20.33 -6.50 5.12
CA ASP A 56 21.77 -6.79 5.05
C ASP A 56 22.17 -8.05 5.86
N ASP A 57 21.22 -8.72 6.51
CA ASP A 57 21.49 -9.86 7.39
C ASP A 57 21.66 -11.16 6.58
N ALA A 58 22.53 -12.05 7.10
CA ALA A 58 22.71 -13.37 6.52
C ALA A 58 21.41 -14.20 6.63
N GLY A 59 20.86 -14.60 5.48
CA GLY A 59 19.59 -15.35 5.42
C GLY A 59 18.35 -14.47 5.23
N PHE A 60 18.53 -13.19 4.90
CA PHE A 60 17.44 -12.31 4.48
C PHE A 60 16.58 -12.97 3.40
N SER A 61 15.27 -13.00 3.65
CA SER A 61 14.26 -13.51 2.74
C SER A 61 13.07 -12.58 2.79
N ASN A 62 12.56 -12.21 1.63
CA ASN A 62 11.48 -11.25 1.50
C ASN A 62 10.48 -11.73 0.44
N TRP A 63 9.21 -11.77 0.83
CA TRP A 63 8.12 -12.21 -0.05
C TRP A 63 7.64 -11.12 -1.03
N THR A 64 8.05 -9.87 -0.83
CA THR A 64 7.64 -8.73 -1.68
C THR A 64 8.51 -8.57 -2.94
N ASN A 65 9.53 -9.42 -3.14
CA ASN A 65 10.55 -9.29 -4.19
C ASN A 65 11.32 -7.96 -4.20
N ALA A 66 11.32 -7.22 -3.09
CA ALA A 66 12.12 -6.01 -2.96
C ALA A 66 13.61 -6.34 -2.98
N ASP A 67 14.36 -5.67 -3.86
CA ASP A 67 15.78 -5.84 -4.13
C ASP A 67 16.66 -4.77 -3.46
N SER A 68 16.04 -3.91 -2.65
CA SER A 68 16.68 -2.83 -1.90
C SER A 68 16.08 -2.72 -0.49
N LYS A 69 16.92 -2.34 0.48
CA LYS A 69 16.53 -2.05 1.87
C LYS A 69 15.35 -1.10 1.97
N ASN A 70 15.28 -0.12 1.07
CA ASN A 70 14.15 0.77 0.91
C ASN A 70 13.59 0.61 -0.50
N SER A 71 12.29 0.38 -0.60
CA SER A 71 11.62 0.13 -1.88
C SER A 71 10.31 0.91 -1.95
N VAL A 72 10.01 1.39 -3.15
CA VAL A 72 8.74 2.06 -3.47
C VAL A 72 8.05 1.26 -4.57
N GLY A 73 6.78 0.98 -4.34
CA GLY A 73 5.93 0.25 -5.27
C GLY A 73 4.58 0.95 -5.42
N GLY A 74 3.72 0.36 -6.23
CA GLY A 74 2.36 0.82 -6.36
C GLY A 74 1.62 0.10 -7.46
N LEU A 75 0.34 0.40 -7.57
CA LEU A 75 -0.52 -0.16 -8.59
C LEU A 75 -1.60 0.83 -9.05
N LEU A 76 -2.04 0.64 -10.28
CA LEU A 76 -3.28 1.21 -10.80
C LEU A 76 -4.26 0.08 -11.03
N ARG A 77 -5.39 0.11 -10.33
CA ARG A 77 -6.45 -0.90 -10.44
C ARG A 77 -7.67 -0.31 -11.12
N PHE A 78 -8.23 -1.09 -12.03
CA PHE A 78 -9.49 -0.81 -12.71
C PHE A 78 -10.47 -1.91 -12.31
N GLN A 79 -11.58 -1.54 -11.66
CA GLN A 79 -12.59 -2.50 -11.18
C GLN A 79 -13.96 -2.13 -11.71
N ARG A 80 -14.60 -3.06 -12.44
CA ARG A 80 -15.96 -2.91 -12.98
C ARG A 80 -16.87 -3.99 -12.41
N SER A 81 -18.05 -3.60 -11.96
CA SER A 81 -19.15 -4.50 -11.60
C SER A 81 -20.24 -4.47 -12.68
N PHE A 82 -20.85 -5.63 -12.95
CA PHE A 82 -21.88 -5.84 -13.98
C PHE A 82 -23.24 -6.16 -13.36
#